data_AF-A0A5P9NQ00-F1
#
_entry.id   AF-A0A5P9NQ00-F1
#
_cell.length_a   1.000
_cell.length_b   1.000
_cell.length_c   1.000
_cell.angle_alpha   90.00
_cell.angle_beta   90.00
_cell.angle_gamma   90.00
#
_symmetry.space_group_name_H-M   'P 1'
#
loop_
_entity.id
_entity.type
_entity.pdbx_description
1 polymer ?
#
loop_
_entity_poly.entity_id
_entity_poly.type
_entity_poly.pdbx_seq_one_letter_code
_entity_poly.pdbx_strand_id
1 'polypeptide(L)'
;MIEGVLIKRYKRFLADVQLSSGEVITVHCPNTGAMTGCAEPGWKVWLSRSDSKTRKYPHTWELVETDTGMACIHSARANKLVKEAFAVGRIPGFSDYPEIRTEVKYGEGSRADLVLEGDPGKVFVEVKSVTLCPAGGQGLFPDAVSDRGRKHLRELRNVLAPDTRAVMFFCALHEGVDHVSAAGEIDPRYRDTLAEVVAAGVEVLAWGAKISPEEMRVERPLGFSVDPL
;
A
#
# COMPACT_ATOMS: atom_id res chain seq x y z
N MET A 1 1.78 -18.59 7.90
CA MET A 1 1.75 -18.70 6.41
C MET A 1 2.59 -19.90 5.96
N ILE A 2 2.58 -20.28 4.68
CA ILE A 2 3.45 -21.33 4.13
C ILE A 2 4.72 -20.67 3.57
N GLU A 3 5.89 -21.10 4.02
CA GLU A 3 7.18 -20.60 3.54
C GLU A 3 7.64 -21.31 2.25
N GLY A 4 8.33 -20.58 1.38
CA GLY A 4 9.00 -21.11 0.21
C GLY A 4 10.09 -20.18 -0.32
N VAL A 5 10.71 -20.59 -1.43
CA VAL A 5 11.75 -19.83 -2.14
C VAL A 5 11.24 -19.47 -3.52
N LEU A 6 11.28 -18.19 -3.87
CA LEU A 6 10.87 -17.70 -5.18
C LEU A 6 11.80 -18.23 -6.26
N ILE A 7 11.26 -18.87 -7.30
CA ILE A 7 12.03 -19.25 -8.48
C ILE A 7 11.95 -18.14 -9.52
N LYS A 8 10.74 -17.69 -9.82
CA LYS A 8 10.49 -16.59 -10.77
C LYS A 8 9.08 -16.05 -10.66
N ARG A 9 8.91 -14.75 -10.90
CA ARG A 9 7.61 -14.13 -11.20
C ARG A 9 7.46 -13.94 -12.70
N TYR A 10 6.28 -14.22 -13.24
CA TYR A 10 6.01 -14.08 -14.68
C TYR A 10 4.55 -13.76 -14.95
N LYS A 11 4.27 -13.21 -16.15
CA LYS A 11 2.92 -12.78 -16.56
C LYS A 11 2.24 -11.81 -15.58
N ARG A 12 3.00 -11.14 -14.71
CA ARG A 12 2.56 -10.25 -13.61
C ARG A 12 1.81 -10.94 -12.47
N PHE A 13 0.93 -11.90 -12.76
CA PHE A 13 0.01 -12.50 -11.78
C PHE A 13 0.37 -13.94 -11.36
N LEU A 14 1.51 -14.48 -11.80
CA LEU A 14 2.01 -15.82 -11.43
C LEU A 14 3.43 -15.77 -10.90
N ALA A 15 3.73 -16.68 -9.99
CA ALA A 15 5.09 -17.00 -9.58
C ALA A 15 5.25 -18.50 -9.37
N ASP A 16 6.42 -19.02 -9.66
CA ASP A 16 6.82 -20.38 -9.27
C ASP A 16 7.62 -20.29 -7.97
N VAL A 17 7.27 -21.13 -7.00
CA VAL A 17 7.84 -21.14 -5.64
C VAL A 17 8.19 -22.57 -5.26
N GLN A 18 9.41 -22.77 -4.76
CA GLN A 18 9.85 -24.05 -4.20
C GLN A 18 9.50 -24.09 -2.70
N LEU A 19 8.73 -25.10 -2.29
CA LEU A 19 8.38 -25.33 -0.89
C LEU A 19 9.53 -26.03 -0.15
N SER A 20 9.47 -26.06 1.18
CA SER A 20 10.43 -26.79 2.02
C SER A 20 10.48 -28.30 1.76
N SER A 21 9.41 -28.87 1.19
CA SER A 21 9.37 -30.26 0.72
C SER A 21 10.21 -30.51 -0.55
N GLY A 22 10.69 -29.46 -1.21
CA GLY A 22 11.34 -29.49 -2.52
C GLY A 22 10.36 -29.42 -3.70
N GLU A 23 9.06 -29.52 -3.46
CA GLU A 23 8.02 -29.37 -4.49
C GLU A 23 7.99 -27.95 -5.05
N VAL A 24 7.88 -27.82 -6.37
CA VAL A 24 7.69 -26.54 -7.04
C VAL A 24 6.21 -26.36 -7.38
N ILE A 25 5.61 -25.29 -6.85
CA ILE A 25 4.21 -24.95 -7.11
C ILE A 25 4.10 -23.59 -7.81
N THR A 26 3.07 -23.44 -8.66
CA THR A 26 2.68 -22.15 -9.21
C THR A 26 1.66 -21.49 -8.28
N VAL A 27 1.92 -20.23 -7.92
CA VAL A 27 1.10 -19.42 -7.00
C VAL A 27 0.56 -18.18 -7.70
N HIS A 28 -0.54 -17.63 -7.17
CA HIS A 28 -1.03 -16.33 -7.60
C HIS A 28 -0.16 -15.21 -7.01
N CYS A 29 0.29 -14.29 -7.86
CA CYS A 29 0.88 -13.02 -7.45
C CYS A 29 -0.22 -11.93 -7.49
N PRO A 30 -0.66 -11.39 -6.34
CA PRO A 30 -1.76 -10.42 -6.26
C PRO A 30 -1.32 -8.97 -6.56
N ASN A 31 -0.08 -8.77 -7.01
CA ASN A 31 0.46 -7.46 -7.36
C ASN A 31 0.65 -7.36 -8.87
N THR A 32 0.03 -6.37 -9.50
CA THR A 32 0.12 -6.13 -10.95
C THR A 32 1.20 -5.11 -11.33
N GLY A 33 1.80 -4.44 -10.35
CA GLY A 33 2.87 -3.45 -10.51
C GLY A 33 4.21 -4.10 -10.85
N ALA A 34 5.24 -3.27 -10.92
CA ALA A 34 6.59 -3.69 -11.28
C ALA A 34 7.17 -4.65 -10.23
N MET A 35 6.86 -4.44 -8.94
CA MET A 35 7.50 -5.13 -7.81
C MET A 35 9.03 -5.03 -7.84
N THR A 36 9.54 -3.88 -8.27
CA THR A 36 10.97 -3.59 -8.28
C THR A 36 11.54 -3.77 -6.88
N GLY A 37 12.58 -4.60 -6.74
CA GLY A 37 13.18 -4.92 -5.45
C GLY A 37 12.31 -5.79 -4.54
N CYS A 38 11.30 -6.49 -5.07
CA CYS A 38 10.39 -7.35 -4.30
C CYS A 38 10.18 -8.74 -4.94
N ALA A 39 10.92 -9.09 -6.00
CA ALA A 39 10.68 -10.30 -6.78
C ALA A 39 11.93 -11.00 -7.31
N GLU A 40 13.05 -10.88 -6.59
CA GLU A 40 14.31 -11.51 -7.00
C GLU A 40 14.28 -13.03 -6.79
N PRO A 41 14.67 -13.83 -7.81
CA PRO A 41 14.84 -15.27 -7.66
C PRO A 41 15.76 -15.64 -6.49
N GLY A 42 15.38 -16.68 -5.74
CA GLY A 42 16.09 -17.16 -4.57
C GLY A 42 15.63 -16.54 -3.25
N TRP A 43 14.82 -15.49 -3.29
CA TRP A 43 14.31 -14.86 -2.06
C TRP A 43 13.26 -15.71 -1.35
N LYS A 44 13.25 -15.60 -0.02
CA LYS A 44 12.25 -16.25 0.83
C LYS A 44 10.91 -15.54 0.68
N VAL A 45 9.85 -16.33 0.55
CA VAL A 45 8.48 -15.85 0.37
C VAL A 45 7.50 -16.58 1.27
N TRP A 46 6.40 -15.92 1.58
CA TRP A 46 5.29 -16.51 2.34
C TRP A 46 4.01 -16.47 1.56
N LEU A 47 3.30 -17.59 1.62
CA LEU A 47 2.08 -17.85 0.88
C LEU A 47 0.91 -18.00 1.86
N SER A 48 -0.23 -17.41 1.52
CA SER A 48 -1.51 -17.81 2.08
C SER A 48 -2.11 -18.95 1.24
N ARG A 49 -2.97 -19.76 1.86
CA ARG A 49 -3.76 -20.80 1.19
C ARG A 49 -5.23 -20.47 1.32
N SER A 50 -5.95 -20.54 0.21
CA SER A 50 -7.40 -20.41 0.16
C SER A 50 -8.05 -21.80 0.14
N ASP A 51 -9.09 -21.99 0.94
CA ASP A 51 -9.90 -23.23 0.97
C ASP A 51 -10.91 -23.33 -0.18
N SER A 52 -11.05 -22.26 -0.98
CA SER A 52 -11.91 -22.27 -2.18
C SER A 52 -11.48 -23.36 -3.17
N LYS A 53 -12.34 -24.36 -3.36
CA LYS A 53 -12.14 -25.49 -4.28
C LYS A 53 -12.18 -25.10 -5.76
N THR A 54 -12.64 -23.90 -6.10
CA THR A 54 -12.78 -23.43 -7.49
C THR A 54 -11.56 -22.65 -7.99
N ARG A 55 -10.61 -22.32 -7.10
CA ARG A 55 -9.39 -21.60 -7.50
C ARG A 55 -8.42 -22.50 -8.23
N LYS A 56 -7.98 -22.07 -9.41
CA LYS A 56 -6.90 -22.73 -10.16
C LYS A 56 -5.57 -22.73 -9.39
N TYR A 57 -5.26 -21.62 -8.71
CA TYR A 57 -4.08 -21.47 -7.86
C TYR A 57 -4.54 -21.19 -6.42
N PRO A 58 -4.53 -22.20 -5.53
CA PRO A 58 -5.04 -22.04 -4.15
C PRO A 58 -4.09 -21.22 -3.27
N HIS A 59 -2.82 -21.10 -3.66
CA HIS A 59 -1.80 -20.34 -2.94
C HIS A 59 -1.66 -18.93 -3.51
N THR A 60 -1.59 -17.94 -2.63
CA THR A 60 -1.34 -16.54 -2.99
C THR A 60 -0.05 -16.08 -2.31
N TRP A 61 0.85 -15.47 -3.07
CA TRP A 61 2.07 -14.87 -2.53
C TRP A 61 1.71 -13.59 -1.77
N GLU A 62 2.06 -13.54 -0.48
CA GLU A 62 1.73 -12.43 0.42
C GLU A 62 2.97 -11.60 0.76
N LEU A 63 4.04 -12.26 1.21
CA LEU A 63 5.24 -11.61 1.77
C LEU A 63 6.51 -12.06 1.07
N VAL A 64 7.51 -11.21 1.11
CA VAL A 64 8.88 -11.49 0.66
C VAL A 64 9.88 -10.90 1.65
N GLU A 65 10.94 -11.64 1.92
CA GLU A 65 12.09 -11.14 2.68
C GLU A 65 13.07 -10.55 1.69
N THR A 66 13.25 -9.23 1.77
CA THR A 66 14.21 -8.48 0.97
C THR A 66 15.50 -8.27 1.76
N ASP A 67 16.55 -7.80 1.10
CA ASP A 67 17.81 -7.43 1.77
C ASP A 67 17.64 -6.31 2.82
N THR A 68 16.55 -5.55 2.76
CA THR A 68 16.29 -4.41 3.66
C THR A 68 15.08 -4.63 4.58
N GLY A 69 14.57 -5.87 4.65
CA GLY A 69 13.50 -6.25 5.58
C GLY A 69 12.30 -6.91 4.90
N MET A 70 11.29 -7.25 5.70
CA MET A 70 10.09 -7.91 5.22
C MET A 70 9.22 -6.93 4.42
N ALA A 71 8.64 -7.40 3.31
CA ALA A 71 7.69 -6.63 2.52
C ALA A 71 6.41 -7.43 2.26
N CYS A 72 5.25 -6.76 2.30
CA CYS A 72 3.99 -7.32 1.85
C CYS A 72 3.70 -6.85 0.42
N ILE A 73 3.79 -7.79 -0.53
CA ILE A 73 3.58 -7.49 -1.94
C ILE A 73 2.09 -7.41 -2.30
N HIS A 74 1.21 -7.91 -1.43
CA HIS A 74 -0.23 -7.89 -1.64
C HIS A 74 -0.81 -6.52 -1.28
N SER A 75 -0.72 -5.58 -2.21
CA SER A 75 -1.11 -4.17 -2.01
C SER A 75 -2.55 -3.96 -1.51
N ALA A 76 -3.49 -4.85 -1.87
CA ALA A 76 -4.87 -4.80 -1.38
C ALA A 76 -5.00 -4.99 0.16
N ARG A 77 -3.95 -5.46 0.85
CA ARG A 77 -3.90 -5.53 2.31
C ARG A 77 -3.87 -4.13 2.95
N ALA A 78 -3.33 -3.13 2.25
CA ALA A 78 -3.13 -1.77 2.80
C ALA A 78 -4.44 -1.17 3.35
N ASN A 79 -5.54 -1.22 2.59
CA ASN A 79 -6.82 -0.64 3.01
C ASN A 79 -7.32 -1.23 4.33
N LYS A 80 -7.21 -2.56 4.49
CA LYS A 80 -7.62 -3.25 5.72
C LYS A 80 -6.75 -2.82 6.91
N LEU A 81 -5.43 -2.77 6.72
CA LEU A 81 -4.49 -2.42 7.78
C LEU A 81 -4.65 -0.97 8.23
N VAL A 82 -4.86 -0.05 7.28
CA VAL A 82 -5.10 1.36 7.57
C VAL A 82 -6.45 1.54 8.29
N LYS A 83 -7.50 0.83 7.85
CA LYS A 83 -8.79 0.81 8.55
C LYS A 83 -8.63 0.36 10.00
N GLU A 84 -7.93 -0.75 10.23
CA GLU A 84 -7.68 -1.27 11.58
C GLU A 84 -6.90 -0.26 12.44
N ALA A 85 -5.92 0.42 11.85
CA ALA A 85 -5.14 1.45 12.54
C ALA A 85 -5.98 2.64 13.00
N PHE A 86 -6.90 3.12 12.15
CA PHE A 86 -7.87 4.15 12.55
C PHE A 86 -8.83 3.63 13.61
N ALA A 87 -9.38 2.43 13.44
CA ALA A 87 -10.38 1.85 14.35
C ALA A 87 -9.85 1.66 15.78
N VAL A 88 -8.56 1.36 15.95
CA VAL A 88 -7.93 1.20 17.28
C VAL A 88 -7.29 2.49 17.79
N GLY A 89 -7.49 3.63 17.12
CA GLY A 89 -6.97 4.93 17.53
C GLY A 89 -5.45 5.06 17.42
N ARG A 90 -4.77 4.24 16.61
CA ARG A 90 -3.31 4.29 16.44
C ARG A 90 -2.86 5.54 15.70
N ILE A 91 -3.68 6.03 14.79
CA ILE A 91 -3.40 7.26 14.02
C ILE A 91 -3.97 8.44 14.82
N PRO A 92 -3.12 9.32 15.40
CA PRO A 92 -3.58 10.44 16.22
C PRO A 92 -4.31 11.49 15.36
N GLY A 93 -5.21 12.26 15.98
CA GLY A 93 -5.95 13.35 15.30
C GLY A 93 -7.24 12.91 14.60
N PHE A 94 -7.73 11.71 14.88
CA PHE A 94 -8.95 11.14 14.27
C PHE A 94 -9.96 10.56 15.28
N SER A 95 -9.78 10.80 16.59
CA SER A 95 -10.68 10.30 17.64
C SER A 95 -12.11 10.80 17.51
N ASP A 96 -12.30 11.99 16.93
CA ASP A 96 -13.62 12.61 16.75
C ASP A 96 -14.37 12.07 15.52
N TYR A 97 -13.81 11.06 14.82
CA TYR A 97 -14.41 10.41 13.64
C TYR A 97 -14.57 8.89 13.87
N PRO A 98 -15.48 8.45 14.76
CA PRO A 98 -15.59 7.05 15.17
C PRO A 98 -16.15 6.12 14.07
N GLU A 99 -16.90 6.66 13.10
CA GLU A 99 -17.54 5.87 12.06
C GLU A 99 -16.59 5.69 10.87
N ILE A 100 -16.30 4.44 10.49
CA ILE A 100 -15.39 4.11 9.38
C ILE A 100 -16.10 3.34 8.28
N ARG A 101 -16.30 4.00 7.14
CA ARG A 101 -16.89 3.43 5.93
C ARG A 101 -15.81 3.13 4.90
N THR A 102 -16.05 2.13 4.07
CA THR A 102 -15.10 1.68 3.02
C THR A 102 -15.73 1.79 1.64
N GLU A 103 -14.92 2.00 0.60
CA GLU A 103 -15.37 1.96 -0.81
C GLU A 103 -16.49 2.96 -1.15
N VAL A 104 -16.47 4.13 -0.51
CA VAL A 104 -17.51 5.16 -0.66
C VAL A 104 -17.29 5.92 -1.97
N LYS A 105 -18.31 5.96 -2.83
CA LYS A 105 -18.25 6.70 -4.10
C LYS A 105 -18.15 8.20 -3.86
N TYR A 106 -17.28 8.86 -4.61
CA TYR A 106 -17.13 10.32 -4.61
C TYR A 106 -16.58 10.81 -5.97
N GLY A 107 -16.63 12.12 -6.20
CA GLY A 107 -16.11 12.74 -7.42
C GLY A 107 -16.75 12.20 -8.71
N GLU A 108 -15.96 12.16 -9.79
CA GLU A 108 -16.35 11.69 -11.12
C GLU A 108 -16.02 10.20 -11.31
N GLY A 109 -16.51 9.39 -10.38
CA GLY A 109 -16.47 7.93 -10.46
C GLY A 109 -15.32 7.26 -9.72
N SER A 110 -14.63 7.95 -8.81
CA SER A 110 -13.73 7.28 -7.86
C SER A 110 -14.48 6.77 -6.63
N ARG A 111 -13.76 5.96 -5.85
CA ARG A 111 -14.19 5.46 -4.55
C ARG A 111 -13.07 5.74 -3.58
N ALA A 112 -13.41 6.32 -2.44
CA ALA A 112 -12.46 6.54 -1.37
C ALA A 112 -12.25 5.19 -0.70
N ASP A 113 -11.00 4.87 -0.42
CA ASP A 113 -10.66 3.63 0.28
C ASP A 113 -11.36 3.62 1.64
N LEU A 114 -11.29 4.74 2.38
CA LEU A 114 -12.01 4.98 3.62
C LEU A 114 -12.69 6.36 3.66
N VAL A 115 -13.80 6.45 4.39
CA VAL A 115 -14.37 7.72 4.86
C VAL A 115 -14.58 7.60 6.36
N LEU A 116 -13.95 8.49 7.11
CA LEU A 116 -14.16 8.64 8.55
C LEU A 116 -15.22 9.71 8.77
N GLU A 117 -16.21 9.46 9.64
CA GLU A 117 -17.31 10.39 9.91
C GLU A 117 -17.46 10.60 11.43
N GLY A 118 -17.80 11.83 11.82
CA GLY A 118 -18.10 12.21 13.21
C GLY A 118 -18.57 13.64 13.32
N ASP A 119 -18.63 14.19 14.54
CA ASP A 119 -19.22 15.51 14.81
C ASP A 119 -18.59 16.65 13.99
N PRO A 120 -17.26 16.69 13.76
CA PRO A 120 -16.63 17.73 12.94
C PRO A 120 -16.91 17.60 11.43
N GLY A 121 -17.51 16.50 10.98
CA GLY A 121 -17.80 16.23 9.58
C GLY A 121 -17.09 14.97 9.07
N LYS A 122 -16.39 15.07 7.92
CA LYS A 122 -15.85 13.90 7.20
C LYS A 122 -14.35 13.99 6.94
N VAL A 123 -13.72 12.82 6.87
CA VAL A 123 -12.35 12.66 6.35
C VAL A 123 -12.37 11.64 5.23
N PHE A 124 -12.08 12.08 4.01
CA PHE A 124 -11.85 11.16 2.88
C PHE A 124 -10.40 10.69 2.92
N VAL A 125 -10.17 9.39 2.92
CA VAL A 125 -8.83 8.80 2.95
C VAL A 125 -8.61 7.97 1.70
N GLU A 126 -7.58 8.33 0.94
CA GLU A 126 -7.06 7.55 -0.18
C GLU A 126 -5.77 6.85 0.28
N VAL A 127 -5.70 5.54 0.13
CA VAL A 127 -4.60 4.71 0.58
C VAL A 127 -3.71 4.33 -0.61
N LYS A 128 -2.39 4.40 -0.39
CA LYS A 128 -1.36 3.93 -1.33
C LYS A 128 -0.42 2.96 -0.62
N SER A 129 -0.24 1.79 -1.22
CA SER A 129 0.76 0.82 -0.79
C SER A 129 2.12 1.22 -1.34
N VAL A 130 3.10 1.37 -0.46
CA VAL A 130 4.50 1.68 -0.84
C VAL A 130 5.36 0.46 -0.55
N THR A 131 5.97 -0.11 -1.60
CA THR A 131 6.90 -1.25 -1.50
C THR A 131 8.23 -1.00 -2.21
N LEU A 132 8.31 0.02 -3.08
CA LEU A 132 9.55 0.39 -3.77
C LEU A 132 10.49 1.07 -2.77
N CYS A 133 11.62 0.44 -2.48
CA CYS A 133 12.64 0.91 -1.53
C CYS A 133 14.05 0.73 -2.13
N PRO A 134 14.54 1.67 -2.96
CA PRO A 134 15.80 1.48 -3.69
C PRO A 134 17.06 1.45 -2.80
N ALA A 135 17.16 2.36 -1.82
CA ALA A 135 18.24 2.43 -0.85
C ALA A 135 17.93 3.44 0.27
N GLY A 136 18.68 3.37 1.38
CA GLY A 136 18.75 4.46 2.38
C GLY A 136 17.45 4.74 3.15
N GLY A 137 16.50 3.79 3.20
CA GLY A 137 15.22 3.99 3.87
C GLY A 137 14.18 4.77 3.05
N GLN A 138 14.48 5.13 1.80
CA GLN A 138 13.57 5.90 0.97
C GLN A 138 12.54 5.00 0.27
N GLY A 139 11.29 5.10 0.71
CA GLY A 139 10.12 4.55 0.03
C GLY A 139 9.62 5.48 -1.06
N LEU A 140 9.25 4.93 -2.21
CA LEU A 140 8.80 5.69 -3.38
C LEU A 140 7.45 5.22 -3.90
N PHE A 141 6.61 6.17 -4.30
CA PHE A 141 5.36 5.88 -5.02
C PHE A 141 5.13 6.88 -6.17
N PRO A 142 4.68 6.44 -7.36
CA PRO A 142 4.37 5.06 -7.76
C PRO A 142 5.59 4.28 -8.27
N ASP A 143 5.45 2.96 -8.45
CA ASP A 143 6.47 2.09 -9.06
C ASP A 143 6.36 2.00 -10.60
N ALA A 144 5.37 2.67 -11.19
CA ALA A 144 5.15 2.85 -12.63
C ALA A 144 4.25 4.08 -12.89
N VAL A 145 4.27 4.62 -14.11
CA VAL A 145 3.38 5.73 -14.51
C VAL A 145 1.90 5.37 -14.24
N SER A 146 1.18 6.26 -13.56
CA SER A 146 -0.17 5.99 -13.04
C SER A 146 -1.14 7.15 -13.26
N ASP A 147 -1.76 7.17 -14.45
CA ASP A 147 -2.85 8.10 -14.78
C ASP A 147 -4.01 8.00 -13.79
N ARG A 148 -4.31 6.78 -13.34
CA ARG A 148 -5.33 6.52 -12.32
C ARG A 148 -4.98 7.16 -10.99
N GLY A 149 -3.73 7.03 -10.54
CA GLY A 149 -3.26 7.69 -9.32
C GLY A 149 -3.42 9.21 -9.38
N ARG A 150 -3.11 9.83 -10.52
CA ARG A 150 -3.30 11.28 -10.73
C ARG A 150 -4.76 11.69 -10.75
N LYS A 151 -5.65 10.87 -11.34
CA LYS A 151 -7.10 11.11 -11.28
C LYS A 151 -7.57 11.11 -9.82
N HIS A 152 -7.19 10.10 -9.04
CA HIS A 152 -7.60 9.98 -7.64
C HIS A 152 -7.07 11.15 -6.79
N LEU A 153 -5.83 11.60 -6.98
CA LEU A 153 -5.30 12.80 -6.29
C LEU A 153 -6.18 14.05 -6.53
N ARG A 154 -6.52 14.31 -7.80
CA ARG A 154 -7.35 15.48 -8.16
C ARG A 154 -8.75 15.38 -7.57
N GLU A 155 -9.35 14.19 -7.59
CA GLU A 155 -10.66 13.98 -6.97
C GLU A 155 -10.61 14.11 -5.46
N LEU A 156 -9.56 13.61 -4.82
CA LEU A 156 -9.35 13.75 -3.38
C LEU A 156 -9.25 15.22 -2.98
N ARG A 157 -8.52 16.05 -3.73
CA ARG A 157 -8.50 17.51 -3.52
C ARG A 157 -9.90 18.13 -3.64
N ASN A 158 -10.71 17.66 -4.58
CA ASN A 158 -12.02 18.25 -4.86
C ASN A 158 -13.06 17.99 -3.76
N VAL A 159 -12.79 17.12 -2.78
CA VAL A 159 -13.69 16.92 -1.62
C VAL A 159 -13.46 17.93 -0.50
N LEU A 160 -12.38 18.72 -0.55
CA LEU A 160 -12.06 19.70 0.49
C LEU A 160 -13.20 20.71 0.66
N ALA A 161 -13.67 20.84 1.90
CA ALA A 161 -14.73 21.75 2.30
C ALA A 161 -14.55 22.11 3.79
N PRO A 162 -15.27 23.12 4.33
CA PRO A 162 -15.10 23.54 5.74
C PRO A 162 -15.25 22.42 6.78
N ASP A 163 -16.07 21.41 6.50
CA ASP A 163 -16.35 20.24 7.34
C ASP A 163 -15.75 18.93 6.77
N THR A 164 -14.92 19.03 5.73
CA THR A 164 -14.42 17.88 5.00
C THR A 164 -12.90 17.95 4.82
N ARG A 165 -12.20 17.06 5.51
CA ARG A 165 -10.76 16.82 5.36
C ARG A 165 -10.50 15.79 4.27
N ALA A 166 -9.32 15.85 3.68
CA ALA A 166 -8.85 14.90 2.68
C ALA A 166 -7.43 14.44 3.03
N VAL A 167 -7.21 13.14 3.07
CA VAL A 167 -5.95 12.52 3.49
C VAL A 167 -5.44 11.58 2.39
N MET A 168 -4.22 11.84 1.92
CA MET A 168 -3.43 10.86 1.19
C MET A 168 -2.61 10.04 2.19
N PHE A 169 -2.90 8.75 2.32
CA PHE A 169 -2.24 7.84 3.25
C PHE A 169 -1.29 6.90 2.52
N PHE A 170 0.00 7.12 2.66
CA PHE A 170 1.04 6.18 2.23
C PHE A 170 1.27 5.12 3.31
N CYS A 171 0.84 3.90 3.04
CA CYS A 171 1.09 2.73 3.87
C CYS A 171 2.31 2.00 3.32
N ALA A 172 3.46 2.16 3.99
CA ALA A 172 4.68 1.46 3.64
C ALA A 172 4.58 0.01 4.10
N LEU A 173 4.40 -0.87 3.11
CA LEU A 173 4.35 -2.33 3.27
C LEU A 173 5.73 -2.94 3.01
N HIS A 174 6.76 -2.26 3.49
CA HIS A 174 8.16 -2.66 3.39
C HIS A 174 8.90 -2.14 4.63
N GLU A 175 9.43 -3.02 5.47
CA GLU A 175 9.99 -2.64 6.78
C GLU A 175 11.24 -1.78 6.69
N GLY A 176 12.01 -1.92 5.59
CA GLY A 176 13.14 -1.05 5.28
C GLY A 176 12.81 0.39 4.92
N VAL A 177 11.54 0.81 4.89
CA VAL A 177 11.15 2.20 4.57
C VAL A 177 11.05 3.05 5.83
N ASP A 178 11.78 4.16 5.86
CA ASP A 178 11.80 5.16 6.94
C ASP A 178 11.22 6.51 6.52
N HIS A 179 11.21 6.81 5.23
CA HIS A 179 10.69 8.05 4.67
C HIS A 179 10.00 7.77 3.34
N VAL A 180 8.90 8.46 3.03
CA VAL A 180 8.16 8.29 1.78
C VAL A 180 8.22 9.56 0.93
N SER A 181 8.41 9.41 -0.37
CA SER A 181 8.27 10.51 -1.33
C SER A 181 7.66 10.05 -2.65
N ALA A 182 7.34 11.02 -3.52
CA ALA A 182 6.91 10.69 -4.87
C ALA A 182 8.09 10.21 -5.71
N ALA A 183 7.85 9.20 -6.53
CA ALA A 183 8.82 8.72 -7.52
C ALA A 183 8.84 9.65 -8.75
N GLY A 184 9.33 10.88 -8.61
CA GLY A 184 9.34 11.88 -9.67
C GLY A 184 10.06 11.43 -10.94
N GLU A 185 11.12 10.62 -10.82
CA GLU A 185 11.83 10.05 -11.97
C GLU A 185 11.00 9.02 -12.75
N ILE A 186 10.04 8.36 -12.08
CA ILE A 186 9.16 7.34 -12.67
C ILE A 186 7.90 8.00 -13.25
N ASP A 187 7.25 8.88 -12.48
CA ASP A 187 6.06 9.62 -12.91
C ASP A 187 6.13 11.09 -12.45
N PRO A 188 6.78 11.97 -13.24
CA PRO A 188 6.90 13.39 -12.92
C PRO A 188 5.53 14.05 -12.75
N ARG A 189 4.55 13.64 -13.55
CA ARG A 189 3.19 14.21 -13.50
C ARG A 189 2.48 13.82 -12.21
N TYR A 190 2.72 12.62 -11.67
CA TYR A 190 2.16 12.22 -10.39
C TYR A 190 2.78 13.05 -9.26
N ARG A 191 4.10 13.21 -9.28
CA ARG A 191 4.82 14.07 -8.33
C ARG A 191 4.27 15.50 -8.34
N ASP A 192 4.11 16.10 -9.51
CA ASP A 192 3.59 17.47 -9.63
C ASP A 192 2.14 17.56 -9.15
N THR A 193 1.30 16.60 -9.53
CA THR A 193 -0.09 16.55 -9.03
C THR A 193 -0.12 16.39 -7.51
N LEU A 194 0.76 15.57 -6.92
CA LEU A 194 0.85 15.41 -5.47
C LEU A 194 1.22 16.74 -4.81
N ALA A 195 2.23 17.43 -5.33
CA ALA A 195 2.64 18.75 -4.82
C ALA A 195 1.47 19.76 -4.85
N GLU A 196 0.73 19.81 -5.97
CA GLU A 196 -0.43 20.69 -6.14
C GLU A 196 -1.55 20.38 -5.13
N VAL A 197 -1.89 19.12 -4.90
CA VAL A 197 -2.99 18.78 -3.97
C VAL A 197 -2.60 19.01 -2.51
N VAL A 198 -1.33 18.80 -2.16
CA VAL A 198 -0.80 19.11 -0.82
C VAL A 198 -0.85 20.62 -0.58
N ALA A 199 -0.42 21.42 -1.56
CA ALA A 199 -0.51 22.87 -1.48
C ALA A 199 -1.97 23.38 -1.37
N ALA A 200 -2.94 22.62 -1.90
CA ALA A 200 -4.37 22.91 -1.78
C ALA A 200 -5.00 22.50 -0.44
N GLY A 201 -4.26 21.82 0.45
CA GLY A 201 -4.73 21.43 1.78
C GLY A 201 -5.07 19.95 1.95
N VAL A 202 -4.74 19.08 0.98
CA VAL A 202 -4.78 17.63 1.22
C VAL A 202 -3.67 17.25 2.20
N GLU A 203 -4.04 16.62 3.31
CA GLU A 203 -3.11 16.13 4.32
C GLU A 203 -2.37 14.89 3.80
N VAL A 204 -1.09 14.74 4.17
CA VAL A 204 -0.32 13.53 3.84
C VAL A 204 0.10 12.84 5.12
N LEU A 205 -0.22 11.55 5.19
CA LEU A 205 0.26 10.66 6.24
C LEU A 205 1.11 9.56 5.60
N ALA A 206 2.30 9.34 6.13
CA ALA A 206 3.14 8.21 5.79
C ALA A 206 3.35 7.34 7.03
N TRP A 207 3.05 6.05 6.93
CA TRP A 207 3.16 5.12 8.05
C TRP A 207 3.76 3.79 7.62
N GLY A 208 4.67 3.27 8.44
CA GLY A 208 5.32 1.98 8.27
C GLY A 208 4.53 0.87 8.93
N ALA A 209 4.39 -0.25 8.24
CA ALA A 209 3.85 -1.47 8.81
C ALA A 209 4.95 -2.30 9.48
N LYS A 210 4.59 -2.96 10.59
CA LYS A 210 5.31 -4.11 11.11
C LYS A 210 4.80 -5.36 10.40
N ILE A 211 5.70 -6.19 9.87
CA ILE A 211 5.34 -7.27 8.95
C ILE A 211 6.00 -8.57 9.39
N SER A 212 5.19 -9.59 9.63
CA SER A 212 5.64 -10.95 9.90
C SER A 212 4.65 -11.96 9.31
N PRO A 213 5.03 -13.24 9.19
CA PRO A 213 4.12 -14.30 8.78
C PRO A 213 2.93 -14.52 9.74
N GLU A 214 3.05 -14.08 11.00
CA GLU A 214 2.06 -14.22 12.06
C GLU A 214 1.15 -12.99 12.18
N GLU A 215 1.71 -11.80 11.98
CA GLU A 215 1.03 -10.53 12.21
C GLU A 215 1.48 -9.46 11.22
N MET A 216 0.52 -8.63 10.80
CA MET A 216 0.80 -7.41 10.05
C MET A 216 -0.08 -6.29 10.59
N ARG A 217 0.53 -5.13 10.87
CA ARG A 217 -0.19 -3.94 11.34
C ARG A 217 0.56 -2.68 10.96
N VAL A 218 -0.17 -1.59 10.69
CA VAL A 218 0.42 -0.25 10.67
C VAL A 218 0.95 0.06 12.06
N GLU A 219 2.20 0.49 12.18
CA GLU A 219 2.92 0.58 13.46
C GLU A 219 3.39 2.00 13.80
N ARG A 220 4.13 2.64 12.89
CA ARG A 220 4.86 3.88 13.20
C ARG A 220 4.67 4.96 12.13
N PRO A 221 4.67 6.25 12.49
CA PRO A 221 4.73 7.33 11.51
C PRO A 221 6.10 7.34 10.82
N LEU A 222 6.12 7.80 9.58
CA LEU A 222 7.31 7.97 8.74
C LEU A 222 7.45 9.43 8.32
N GLY A 223 8.65 9.83 7.91
CA GLY A 223 8.85 11.09 7.24
C GLY A 223 8.17 11.12 5.87
N PHE A 224 7.74 12.31 5.44
CA PHE A 224 7.24 12.53 4.08
C PHE A 224 7.83 13.81 3.49
N SER A 225 8.21 13.73 2.22
CA SER A 225 8.53 14.88 1.37
C SER A 225 8.01 14.61 -0.03
N VAL A 226 7.70 15.66 -0.80
CA VAL A 226 7.25 15.49 -2.19
C VAL A 226 8.35 14.81 -3.01
N ASP A 227 9.60 15.27 -2.84
CA ASP A 227 10.78 14.74 -3.53
C ASP A 227 11.64 13.89 -2.58
N PRO A 228 12.42 12.91 -3.07
CA PRO A 228 13.38 12.14 -2.26
C PRO A 228 14.40 13.02 -1.53
N LEU A 229 14.94 12.50 -0.41
CA LEU A 229 15.99 13.14 0.39
C LEU A 229 17.38 13.09 -0.25
#